data_AF-A0A9D2K2W3-F1
#
_entry.id   AF-A0A9D2K2W3-F1
#
_cell.length_a   1.000
_cell.length_b   1.000
_cell.length_c   1.000
_cell.angle_alpha   90.00
_cell.angle_beta   90.00
_cell.angle_gamma   90.00
#
_symmetry.space_group_name_H-M   'P 1'
#
loop_
_entity.id
_entity.type
_entity.pdbx_description
1 polymer ?
#
loop_
_entity_poly.entity_id
_entity_poly.type
_entity_poly.pdbx_seq_one_letter_code
_entity_poly.pdbx_strand_id
1 'polypeptide(L)'
;NLGMAAAACICGAAFGQYISPIADFPNLSASMSKISTIDYIKLYAPYVGIAFILTAAFYIFAGQTSSAGIDLSSDLEPIVNAVFSNFKPSVLVFLPLVVALVLSIMKLHSVLVIYIAGFVGIILGVVWQGFSIADCLNASYSGFDSAVFLAGADLPDILMNLLNRGGILSMADSMIFIYLILTCVALFEVMGTFEVLKRTAFRKAEKAFPLTLTTMGFGTIFGLVTCEPYVTVIVTSDIARGPFKEAGYDPKKISIIANASANFAGYLAPWSFLALYLASSLGVTPLDYIPYATFFYLVPILILIFSLIGFGNKKLVAKDAATEATSGVSQ
;
A
#
# COMPACT_ATOMS: atom_id res chain seq x y z
N ASN A 1 -2.00 9.61 -21.93
CA ASN A 1 -2.28 8.19 -21.61
C ASN A 1 -2.65 8.11 -20.13
N LEU A 2 -3.93 7.92 -19.82
CA LEU A 2 -4.46 7.92 -18.44
C LEU A 2 -3.90 6.76 -17.60
N GLY A 3 -3.75 5.56 -18.16
CA GLY A 3 -3.18 4.41 -17.46
C GLY A 3 -1.72 4.63 -17.03
N MET A 4 -0.93 5.28 -17.87
CA MET A 4 0.46 5.62 -17.53
C MET A 4 0.55 6.70 -16.42
N ALA A 5 -0.32 7.71 -16.46
CA ALA A 5 -0.40 8.73 -15.40
C ALA A 5 -0.86 8.13 -14.07
N ALA A 6 -1.90 7.26 -14.11
CA ALA A 6 -2.37 6.52 -12.96
C ALA A 6 -1.27 5.64 -12.35
N ALA A 7 -0.52 4.90 -13.18
CA ALA A 7 0.60 4.09 -12.72
C ALA A 7 1.69 4.95 -12.05
N ALA A 8 2.01 6.13 -12.61
CA ALA A 8 3.00 7.03 -12.01
C ALA A 8 2.56 7.52 -10.62
N CYS A 9 1.28 7.89 -10.45
CA CYS A 9 0.71 8.26 -9.16
C CYS A 9 0.76 7.09 -8.16
N ILE A 10 0.37 5.89 -8.58
CA ILE A 10 0.37 4.69 -7.72
C ILE A 10 1.79 4.33 -7.29
N CYS A 11 2.75 4.29 -8.22
CA CYS A 11 4.15 3.99 -7.90
C CYS A 11 4.77 5.04 -6.98
N GLY A 12 4.46 6.32 -7.18
CA GLY A 12 4.91 7.42 -6.31
C GLY A 12 4.32 7.32 -4.90
N ALA A 13 3.02 7.03 -4.79
CA ALA A 13 2.35 6.83 -3.50
C ALA A 13 2.93 5.62 -2.74
N ALA A 14 3.14 4.50 -3.43
CA ALA A 14 3.76 3.31 -2.84
C ALA A 14 5.19 3.57 -2.36
N PHE A 15 5.99 4.31 -3.14
CA PHE A 15 7.33 4.75 -2.69
C PHE A 15 7.25 5.61 -1.42
N GLY A 16 6.30 6.56 -1.37
CA GLY A 16 6.05 7.40 -0.19
C GLY A 16 5.68 6.57 1.06
N GLN A 17 4.86 5.52 0.88
CA GLN A 17 4.53 4.60 1.96
C GLN A 17 5.78 3.89 2.51
N TYR A 18 6.72 3.48 1.65
CA TYR A 18 7.92 2.76 2.10
C TYR A 18 8.93 3.60 2.88
N ILE A 19 9.11 4.86 2.51
CA ILE A 19 10.07 5.74 3.18
C ILE A 19 9.51 6.33 4.48
N SER A 20 8.20 6.18 4.73
CA SER A 20 7.54 6.74 5.89
C SER A 20 7.72 5.85 7.13
N PRO A 21 8.33 6.34 8.21
CA PRO A 21 8.46 5.60 9.47
C PRO A 21 7.15 5.46 10.24
N ILE A 22 6.09 6.16 9.79
CA ILE A 22 4.76 6.18 10.42
C ILE A 22 3.78 5.31 9.60
N ALA A 23 4.14 4.90 8.38
CA ALA A 23 3.31 4.03 7.59
C ALA A 23 3.15 2.64 8.25
N ASP A 24 1.95 2.10 8.11
CA ASP A 24 1.53 0.78 8.59
C ASP A 24 2.33 -0.36 7.96
N PHE A 25 2.52 -0.33 6.65
CA PHE A 25 3.16 -1.42 5.90
C PHE A 25 4.63 -1.66 6.28
N PRO A 26 5.50 -0.61 6.36
CA PRO A 26 6.85 -0.76 6.91
C PRO A 26 6.86 -1.16 8.39
N ASN A 27 5.92 -0.65 9.19
CA ASN A 27 5.84 -0.97 10.62
C ASN A 27 5.49 -2.45 10.84
N LEU A 28 4.52 -2.98 10.08
CA LEU A 28 4.18 -4.40 10.08
C LEU A 28 5.38 -5.26 9.65
N SER A 29 6.01 -4.92 8.53
CA SER A 29 7.16 -5.65 8.00
C SER A 29 8.34 -5.67 8.98
N ALA A 30 8.61 -4.55 9.67
CA ALA A 30 9.64 -4.44 10.68
C ALA A 30 9.33 -5.31 11.92
N SER A 31 8.06 -5.34 12.34
CA SER A 31 7.57 -6.17 13.45
C SER A 31 7.80 -7.67 13.18
N MET A 32 7.49 -8.14 11.96
CA MET A 32 7.71 -9.54 11.57
C MET A 32 9.19 -9.97 11.68
N SER A 33 10.11 -9.05 11.35
CA SER A 33 11.56 -9.27 11.47
C SER A 33 12.16 -8.89 12.83
N LYS A 34 11.35 -8.49 13.81
CA LYS A 34 11.80 -8.04 15.14
C LYS A 34 12.88 -6.94 15.07
N ILE A 35 12.73 -5.98 14.15
CA ILE A 35 13.63 -4.83 14.01
C ILE A 35 12.85 -3.53 14.11
N SER A 36 13.57 -2.42 14.34
CA SER A 36 12.94 -1.10 14.28
C SER A 36 12.52 -0.76 12.85
N THR A 37 11.45 0.02 12.69
CA THR A 37 10.96 0.49 11.38
C THR A 37 12.05 1.24 10.61
N ILE A 38 12.89 2.01 11.31
CA ILE A 38 14.01 2.73 10.69
C ILE A 38 15.06 1.77 10.15
N ASP A 39 15.38 0.70 10.89
CA ASP A 39 16.34 -0.30 10.42
C ASP A 39 15.81 -1.08 9.22
N TYR A 40 14.50 -1.38 9.22
CA TYR A 40 13.82 -1.97 8.06
C TYR A 40 13.91 -1.05 6.83
N ILE A 41 13.58 0.23 6.98
CA ILE A 41 13.65 1.21 5.89
C ILE A 41 15.09 1.29 5.35
N LYS A 42 16.10 1.35 6.22
CA LYS A 42 17.51 1.35 5.80
C LYS A 42 17.90 0.07 5.07
N LEU A 43 17.41 -1.08 5.52
CA LEU A 43 17.66 -2.37 4.87
C LEU A 43 17.02 -2.43 3.48
N TYR A 44 15.84 -1.82 3.30
CA TYR A 44 15.08 -1.87 2.06
C TYR A 44 15.43 -0.76 1.06
N ALA A 45 15.95 0.37 1.55
CA ALA A 45 16.34 1.55 0.79
C ALA A 45 17.17 1.27 -0.48
N PRO A 46 18.20 0.40 -0.50
CA PRO A 46 18.97 0.19 -1.74
C PRO A 46 18.11 -0.42 -2.86
N TYR A 47 17.17 -1.30 -2.54
CA TYR A 47 16.31 -1.95 -3.52
C TYR A 47 15.25 -0.98 -4.05
N VAL A 48 14.56 -0.32 -3.13
CA VAL A 48 13.46 0.61 -3.42
C VAL A 48 13.97 1.90 -4.07
N GLY A 49 15.12 2.42 -3.62
CA GLY A 49 15.72 3.62 -4.17
C GLY A 49 16.18 3.43 -5.62
N ILE A 50 16.84 2.30 -5.93
CA ILE A 50 17.22 1.99 -7.32
C ILE A 50 15.99 1.77 -8.20
N ALA A 51 14.99 1.02 -7.71
CA ALA A 51 13.73 0.83 -8.43
C ALA A 51 13.04 2.18 -8.72
N PHE A 52 12.98 3.07 -7.74
CA PHE A 52 12.39 4.39 -7.89
C PHE A 52 13.11 5.25 -8.93
N ILE A 53 14.44 5.28 -8.91
CA ILE A 53 15.23 6.04 -9.90
C ILE A 53 14.97 5.51 -11.32
N LEU A 54 14.94 4.19 -11.49
CA LEU A 54 14.65 3.56 -12.79
C LEU A 54 13.21 3.83 -13.26
N THR A 55 12.24 3.75 -12.34
CA THR A 55 10.84 4.09 -12.63
C THR A 55 10.67 5.57 -12.97
N ALA A 56 11.34 6.48 -12.25
CA ALA A 56 11.31 7.90 -12.54
C ALA A 56 11.92 8.19 -13.93
N ALA A 57 13.05 7.57 -14.26
CA ALA A 57 13.64 7.66 -15.58
C ALA A 57 12.67 7.17 -16.67
N PHE A 58 12.04 6.01 -16.47
CA PHE A 58 11.03 5.47 -17.39
C PHE A 58 9.91 6.48 -17.67
N TYR A 59 9.32 7.10 -16.65
CA TYR A 59 8.25 8.08 -16.85
C TYR A 59 8.74 9.40 -17.46
N ILE A 60 9.97 9.85 -17.17
CA ILE A 60 10.56 11.04 -17.81
C ILE A 60 10.70 10.79 -19.33
N PHE A 61 11.27 9.66 -19.73
CA PHE A 61 11.43 9.32 -21.15
C PHE A 61 10.09 9.06 -21.84
N ALA A 62 9.15 8.39 -21.19
CA ALA A 62 7.82 8.16 -21.72
C ALA A 62 6.97 9.44 -21.80
N GLY A 63 7.24 10.42 -20.94
CA GLY A 63 6.60 11.74 -20.97
C GLY A 63 7.07 12.62 -22.13
N GLN A 64 8.35 12.54 -22.51
CA GLN A 64 8.93 13.33 -23.60
C GLN A 64 8.39 12.96 -25.00
N THR A 65 7.87 11.75 -25.17
CA THR A 65 7.22 11.30 -26.42
C THR A 65 5.75 11.70 -26.53
N SER A 66 5.17 12.27 -25.47
CA SER A 66 3.80 12.80 -25.51
C SER A 66 3.83 14.24 -26.06
N SER A 67 3.63 14.38 -27.36
CA SER A 67 3.57 15.65 -28.09
C SER A 67 2.25 16.43 -27.91
N ALA A 68 1.39 16.00 -26.98
CA ALA A 68 0.22 16.77 -26.58
C ALA A 68 0.68 17.87 -25.63
N GLY A 69 0.78 19.11 -26.13
CA GLY A 69 0.85 20.27 -25.26
C GLY A 69 -0.41 20.27 -24.39
N ILE A 70 -0.28 19.85 -23.14
CA ILE A 70 -1.36 19.99 -22.16
C ILE A 70 -1.41 21.49 -21.86
N ASP A 71 -2.41 22.17 -22.40
CA ASP A 71 -2.73 23.53 -21.99
C ASP A 71 -3.36 23.45 -20.60
N LEU A 72 -2.50 23.31 -19.58
CA LEU A 72 -2.89 23.17 -18.18
C LEU A 72 -3.85 24.29 -17.75
N SER A 73 -3.75 25.46 -18.38
CA SER A 73 -4.58 26.64 -18.15
C SER A 73 -6.06 26.39 -18.47
N SER A 74 -6.36 25.82 -19.64
CA SER A 74 -7.75 25.73 -20.12
C SER A 74 -8.60 24.74 -19.31
N ASP A 75 -7.99 23.68 -18.79
CA ASP A 75 -8.69 22.65 -18.02
C ASP A 75 -8.73 22.96 -16.51
N LEU A 76 -7.77 23.73 -15.98
CA LEU A 76 -7.70 24.05 -14.55
C LEU A 76 -8.53 25.28 -14.16
N GLU A 77 -8.59 26.32 -15.00
CA GLU A 77 -9.36 27.53 -14.68
C GLU A 77 -10.84 27.26 -14.36
N PRO A 78 -11.57 26.42 -15.11
CA PRO A 78 -12.97 26.10 -14.79
C PRO A 78 -13.12 25.41 -13.43
N ILE A 79 -12.18 24.50 -13.09
CA ILE A 79 -12.20 23.78 -11.82
C ILE A 79 -11.94 24.74 -10.65
N VAL A 80 -10.93 25.58 -10.78
CA VAL A 80 -10.58 26.58 -9.75
C VAL A 80 -11.77 27.53 -9.54
N ASN A 81 -12.33 28.09 -10.61
CA ASN A 81 -13.46 29.00 -10.53
C ASN A 81 -14.70 28.34 -9.92
N ALA A 82 -14.99 27.08 -10.27
CA ALA A 82 -16.09 26.33 -9.68
C ALA A 82 -15.89 26.12 -8.17
N VAL A 83 -14.68 25.83 -7.71
CA VAL A 83 -14.38 25.68 -6.27
C VAL A 83 -14.56 27.01 -5.52
N PHE A 84 -14.01 28.10 -6.03
CA PHE A 84 -14.11 29.42 -5.39
C PHE A 84 -15.54 29.99 -5.40
N SER A 85 -16.38 29.56 -6.33
CA SER A 85 -17.79 30.01 -6.43
C SER A 85 -18.73 29.22 -5.52
N ASN A 86 -18.41 27.94 -5.25
CA ASN A 86 -19.31 27.02 -4.55
C ASN A 86 -18.88 26.70 -3.10
N PHE A 87 -17.62 26.93 -2.75
CA PHE A 87 -17.10 26.70 -1.41
C PHE A 87 -16.52 27.99 -0.83
N LYS A 88 -16.36 28.03 0.50
CA LYS A 88 -15.63 29.11 1.21
C LYS A 88 -14.20 28.66 1.53
N PRO A 89 -13.24 28.73 0.59
CA PRO A 89 -11.86 28.34 0.86
C PRO A 89 -11.27 29.23 1.95
N SER A 90 -10.63 28.58 2.92
CA SER A 90 -9.93 29.23 4.02
C SER A 90 -8.86 28.30 4.53
N VAL A 91 -7.84 28.85 5.19
CA VAL A 91 -6.79 28.06 5.86
C VAL A 91 -7.40 27.07 6.86
N LEU A 92 -8.56 27.39 7.44
CA LEU A 92 -9.29 26.51 8.36
C LEU A 92 -9.73 25.18 7.72
N VAL A 93 -9.98 25.14 6.40
CA VAL A 93 -10.42 23.92 5.71
C VAL A 93 -9.32 22.85 5.70
N PHE A 94 -8.05 23.23 5.90
CA PHE A 94 -6.93 22.30 6.06
C PHE A 94 -6.84 21.67 7.46
N LEU A 95 -7.63 22.14 8.44
CA LEU A 95 -7.56 21.66 9.82
C LEU A 95 -7.74 20.14 9.97
N PRO A 96 -8.67 19.45 9.27
CA PRO A 96 -8.79 17.99 9.35
C PRO A 96 -7.49 17.27 8.95
N LEU A 97 -6.82 17.77 7.90
CA LEU A 97 -5.55 17.23 7.43
C LEU A 97 -4.44 17.47 8.46
N VAL A 98 -4.35 18.68 9.01
CA VAL A 98 -3.36 19.02 10.03
C VAL A 98 -3.57 18.16 11.29
N VAL A 99 -4.82 17.99 11.74
CA VAL A 99 -5.16 17.13 12.87
C VAL A 99 -4.76 15.68 12.57
N ALA A 100 -5.09 15.16 11.39
CA ALA A 100 -4.68 13.81 10.99
C ALA A 100 -3.15 13.63 11.03
N LEU A 101 -2.39 14.60 10.50
CA LEU A 101 -0.93 14.58 10.49
C LEU A 101 -0.36 14.63 11.91
N VAL A 102 -0.84 15.53 12.77
CA VAL A 102 -0.36 15.66 14.15
C VAL A 102 -0.62 14.37 14.94
N LEU A 103 -1.85 13.82 14.87
CA LEU A 103 -2.20 12.59 15.58
C LEU A 103 -1.43 11.37 15.05
N SER A 104 -1.14 11.33 13.74
CA SER A 104 -0.30 10.31 13.11
C SER A 104 1.15 10.39 13.59
N ILE A 105 1.72 11.60 13.70
CA ILE A 105 3.06 11.82 14.28
C ILE A 105 3.10 11.40 15.75
N MET A 106 2.01 11.59 16.49
CA MET A 106 1.85 11.11 17.87
C MET A 106 1.67 9.59 17.98
N LYS A 107 1.68 8.84 16.86
CA LYS A 107 1.55 7.38 16.80
C LYS A 107 0.26 6.85 17.42
N LEU A 108 -0.84 7.60 17.32
CA LEU A 108 -2.16 7.12 17.70
C LEU A 108 -2.68 6.08 16.71
N HIS A 109 -3.61 5.23 17.15
CA HIS A 109 -4.18 4.19 16.32
C HIS A 109 -4.88 4.79 15.08
N SER A 110 -4.55 4.32 13.87
CA SER A 110 -5.00 4.93 12.60
C SER A 110 -6.51 5.12 12.51
N VAL A 111 -7.27 4.17 13.05
CA VAL A 111 -8.74 4.24 13.14
C VAL A 111 -9.19 5.51 13.88
N LEU A 112 -8.58 5.81 15.03
CA LEU A 112 -8.90 7.01 15.80
C LEU A 112 -8.52 8.29 15.05
N VAL A 113 -7.38 8.29 14.37
CA VAL A 113 -6.90 9.43 13.58
C VAL A 113 -7.92 9.79 12.50
N ILE A 114 -8.41 8.80 11.75
CA ILE A 114 -9.39 8.99 10.67
C ILE A 114 -10.72 9.48 11.24
N TYR A 115 -11.23 8.88 12.31
CA TYR A 115 -12.49 9.33 12.92
C TYR A 115 -12.41 10.76 13.45
N ILE A 116 -11.36 11.10 14.20
CA ILE A 116 -11.20 12.46 14.74
C ILE A 116 -11.09 13.48 13.62
N ALA A 117 -10.27 13.21 12.60
CA ALA A 117 -10.16 14.09 11.43
C ALA A 117 -11.50 14.23 10.69
N GLY A 118 -12.25 13.14 10.51
CA GLY A 118 -13.59 13.15 9.92
C GLY A 118 -14.60 13.99 10.71
N PHE A 119 -14.62 13.86 12.04
CA PHE A 119 -15.47 14.69 12.91
C PHE A 119 -15.11 16.17 12.83
N VAL A 120 -13.82 16.52 12.80
CA VAL A 120 -13.38 17.90 12.56
C VAL A 120 -13.85 18.39 11.19
N GLY A 121 -13.82 17.53 10.16
CA GLY A 121 -14.38 17.81 8.84
C GLY A 121 -15.88 18.11 8.87
N ILE A 122 -16.67 17.30 9.59
CA ILE A 122 -18.11 17.52 9.78
C ILE A 122 -18.38 18.86 10.48
N ILE A 123 -17.65 19.15 11.56
CA ILE A 123 -17.79 20.41 12.31
C ILE A 123 -17.52 21.61 11.40
N LEU A 124 -16.48 21.55 10.56
CA LEU A 124 -16.20 22.61 9.58
C LEU A 124 -17.25 22.69 8.47
N GLY A 125 -17.77 21.56 8.00
CA GLY A 125 -18.88 21.54 7.04
C GLY A 125 -20.10 22.29 7.57
N VAL A 126 -20.44 22.08 8.84
CA VAL A 126 -21.59 22.72 9.48
C VAL A 126 -21.32 24.19 9.82
N VAL A 127 -20.21 24.48 10.50
CA VAL A 127 -19.93 25.82 11.05
C VAL A 127 -19.40 26.79 9.98
N TRP A 128 -18.54 26.31 9.08
CA TRP A 128 -17.88 27.17 8.09
C TRP A 128 -18.62 27.19 6.75
N GLN A 129 -18.92 26.01 6.20
CA GLN A 129 -19.59 25.92 4.90
C GLN A 129 -21.11 26.16 5.02
N GLY A 130 -21.71 25.87 6.17
CA GLY A 130 -23.14 26.08 6.42
C GLY A 130 -24.03 24.92 5.99
N PHE A 131 -23.46 23.72 5.84
CA PHE A 131 -24.22 22.51 5.51
C PHE A 131 -25.01 21.99 6.72
N SER A 132 -26.10 21.26 6.45
CA SER A 132 -26.85 20.59 7.51
C SER A 132 -26.03 19.47 8.16
N ILE A 133 -26.21 19.27 9.46
CA ILE A 133 -25.61 18.14 10.20
C ILE A 133 -26.05 16.81 9.58
N ALA A 134 -27.33 16.69 9.19
CA ALA A 134 -27.86 15.48 8.59
C ALA A 134 -27.17 15.16 7.24
N ASP A 135 -26.95 16.18 6.42
CA ASP A 135 -26.28 16.03 5.13
C ASP A 135 -24.81 15.63 5.34
N CYS A 136 -24.08 16.30 6.25
CA CYS A 136 -22.70 15.95 6.55
C CYS A 136 -22.53 14.51 7.08
N LEU A 137 -23.46 14.05 7.92
CA LEU A 137 -23.46 12.66 8.40
C LEU A 137 -23.79 11.68 7.27
N ASN A 138 -24.76 12.00 6.42
CA ASN A 138 -25.10 11.19 5.26
C ASN A 138 -23.91 11.12 4.29
N ALA A 139 -23.22 12.23 4.03
CA ALA A 139 -22.02 12.25 3.20
C ALA A 139 -20.89 11.38 3.75
N SER A 140 -20.77 11.27 5.07
CA SER A 140 -19.80 10.35 5.68
C SER A 140 -20.16 8.88 5.45
N TYR A 141 -21.46 8.59 5.32
CA TYR A 141 -22.00 7.24 5.14
C TYR A 141 -22.07 6.81 3.66
N SER A 142 -22.78 7.57 2.82
CA SER A 142 -23.01 7.27 1.40
C SER A 142 -22.02 7.95 0.46
N GLY A 143 -21.26 8.94 0.94
CA GLY A 143 -20.39 9.78 0.11
C GLY A 143 -20.99 11.17 -0.15
N PHE A 144 -20.13 12.13 -0.48
CA PHE A 144 -20.56 13.46 -0.87
C PHE A 144 -21.34 13.39 -2.19
N ASP A 145 -22.47 14.10 -2.26
CA ASP A 145 -23.30 14.20 -3.45
C ASP A 145 -23.41 15.67 -3.87
N SER A 146 -22.71 16.03 -4.95
CA SER A 146 -22.73 17.38 -5.49
C SER A 146 -24.14 17.90 -5.82
N ALA A 147 -25.11 17.04 -6.14
CA ALA A 147 -26.48 17.45 -6.40
C ALA A 147 -27.23 17.91 -5.13
N VAL A 148 -26.88 17.34 -3.98
CA VAL A 148 -27.48 17.68 -2.67
C VAL A 148 -26.78 18.89 -2.06
N PHE A 149 -25.45 18.88 -2.05
CA PHE A 149 -24.66 19.92 -1.39
C PHE A 149 -24.53 21.21 -2.20
N LEU A 150 -24.57 21.12 -3.52
CA LEU A 150 -24.38 22.23 -4.46
C LEU A 150 -25.52 22.27 -5.47
N ALA A 151 -26.76 22.20 -4.98
CA ALA A 151 -27.95 22.19 -5.81
C ALA A 151 -28.00 23.42 -6.75
N GLY A 152 -28.02 23.17 -8.06
CA GLY A 152 -28.08 24.21 -9.10
C GLY A 152 -26.72 24.78 -9.53
N ALA A 153 -25.60 24.27 -9.01
CA ALA A 153 -24.27 24.63 -9.47
C ALA A 153 -23.91 23.90 -10.78
N ASP A 154 -23.43 24.63 -11.78
CA ASP A 154 -22.81 24.06 -12.97
C ASP A 154 -21.36 23.67 -12.63
N LEU A 155 -21.11 22.38 -12.42
CA LEU A 155 -19.83 21.85 -11.98
C LEU A 155 -19.19 21.08 -13.15
N PRO A 156 -17.91 21.33 -13.47
CA PRO A 156 -17.20 20.51 -14.45
C PRO A 156 -17.21 19.03 -14.04
N ASP A 157 -17.35 18.11 -15.02
CA ASP A 157 -17.40 16.65 -14.78
C ASP A 157 -16.22 16.16 -13.94
N ILE A 158 -15.02 16.73 -14.13
CA ILE A 158 -13.81 16.40 -13.37
C ILE A 158 -14.00 16.73 -11.88
N LEU A 159 -14.62 17.86 -11.56
CA LEU A 159 -14.89 18.28 -10.18
C LEU A 159 -16.00 17.43 -9.56
N MET A 160 -17.05 17.10 -10.31
CA MET A 160 -18.10 16.19 -9.85
C MET A 160 -17.53 14.80 -9.48
N ASN A 161 -16.68 14.24 -10.34
CA ASN A 161 -16.00 12.97 -10.06
C ASN A 161 -15.04 13.04 -8.86
N LEU A 162 -14.44 14.20 -8.60
CA LEU A 162 -13.55 14.40 -7.45
C LEU A 162 -14.35 14.48 -6.13
N LEU A 163 -15.50 15.15 -6.15
CA LEU A 163 -16.38 15.30 -5.00
C LEU A 163 -17.13 14.00 -4.68
N ASN A 164 -17.68 13.34 -5.71
CA ASN A 164 -18.54 12.16 -5.55
C ASN A 164 -17.72 10.86 -5.53
N ARG A 165 -16.87 10.68 -4.51
CA ARG A 165 -15.98 9.49 -4.37
C ARG A 165 -16.50 8.37 -3.46
N GLY A 166 -17.74 8.49 -2.98
CA GLY A 166 -18.34 7.49 -2.09
C GLY A 166 -17.95 7.66 -0.62
N GLY A 167 -18.68 6.97 0.25
CA GLY A 167 -18.51 7.01 1.71
C GLY A 167 -18.09 5.66 2.29
N ILE A 168 -18.37 5.44 3.57
CA ILE A 168 -18.10 4.15 4.22
C ILE A 168 -18.77 2.97 3.49
N LEU A 169 -19.97 3.18 2.95
CA LEU A 169 -20.70 2.14 2.20
C LEU A 169 -19.96 1.67 0.95
N SER A 170 -19.25 2.58 0.27
CA SER A 170 -18.50 2.25 -0.94
C SER A 170 -17.32 1.32 -0.66
N MET A 171 -16.92 1.16 0.61
CA MET A 171 -15.88 0.23 1.06
C MET A 171 -16.46 -1.05 1.72
N ALA A 172 -17.78 -1.20 1.83
CA ALA A 172 -18.39 -2.32 2.55
C ALA A 172 -18.08 -3.68 1.92
N ASP A 173 -18.15 -3.76 0.58
CA ASP A 173 -17.81 -4.98 -0.16
C ASP A 173 -16.36 -5.42 0.11
N SER A 174 -15.46 -4.46 0.17
CA SER A 174 -14.05 -4.66 0.48
C SER A 174 -13.84 -5.20 1.89
N MET A 175 -14.59 -4.68 2.87
CA MET A 175 -14.53 -5.15 4.25
C MET A 175 -15.00 -6.62 4.34
N ILE A 176 -16.12 -6.96 3.71
CA ILE A 176 -16.66 -8.32 3.68
C ILE A 176 -15.64 -9.26 3.03
N PHE A 177 -15.06 -8.86 1.90
CA PHE A 177 -14.04 -9.65 1.19
C PHE A 177 -12.82 -9.97 2.08
N ILE A 178 -12.31 -8.96 2.81
CA ILE A 178 -11.18 -9.14 3.74
C ILE A 178 -11.53 -10.15 4.85
N TYR A 179 -12.73 -10.07 5.44
CA TYR A 179 -13.15 -11.04 6.47
C TYR A 179 -13.22 -12.48 5.95
N LEU A 180 -13.72 -12.67 4.73
CA LEU A 180 -13.78 -13.99 4.10
C LEU A 180 -12.38 -14.57 3.86
N ILE A 181 -11.46 -13.78 3.33
CA ILE A 181 -10.08 -14.21 3.08
C ILE A 181 -9.37 -14.56 4.39
N LEU A 182 -9.49 -13.70 5.42
CA LEU A 182 -8.88 -13.96 6.72
C LEU A 182 -9.39 -15.27 7.33
N THR A 183 -10.68 -15.55 7.17
CA THR A 183 -11.27 -16.82 7.62
C THR A 183 -10.69 -18.01 6.85
N CYS A 184 -10.55 -17.91 5.52
CA CYS A 184 -9.93 -18.95 4.70
C CYS A 184 -8.46 -19.19 5.06
N VAL A 185 -7.68 -18.14 5.29
CA VAL A 185 -6.28 -18.24 5.71
C VAL A 185 -6.17 -18.90 7.09
N ALA A 186 -7.05 -18.55 8.03
CA ALA A 186 -7.11 -19.19 9.34
C ALA A 186 -7.47 -20.70 9.23
N LEU A 187 -8.36 -21.08 8.31
CA LEU A 187 -8.66 -22.49 8.05
C LEU A 187 -7.44 -23.25 7.50
N PHE A 188 -6.67 -22.66 6.59
CA PHE A 188 -5.43 -23.29 6.07
C PHE A 188 -4.37 -23.48 7.15
N GLU A 189 -4.29 -22.56 8.11
CA GLU A 189 -3.42 -22.67 9.28
C GLU A 189 -3.84 -23.85 10.17
N VAL A 190 -5.12 -23.95 10.52
CA VAL A 190 -5.64 -25.06 11.35
C VAL A 190 -5.48 -26.42 10.67
N MET A 191 -5.62 -26.48 9.34
CA MET A 191 -5.38 -27.71 8.57
C MET A 191 -3.90 -28.09 8.45
N GLY A 192 -2.96 -27.23 8.89
CA GLY A 192 -1.52 -27.47 8.77
C GLY A 192 -0.98 -27.37 7.34
N THR A 193 -1.71 -26.69 6.44
CA THR A 193 -1.31 -26.59 5.02
C THR A 193 0.01 -25.85 4.86
N PHE A 194 0.23 -24.81 5.65
CA PHE A 194 1.46 -24.01 5.60
C PHE A 194 2.71 -24.78 6.01
N GLU A 195 2.63 -25.70 6.98
CA GLU A 195 3.77 -26.52 7.39
C GLU A 195 4.15 -27.56 6.30
N VAL A 196 3.17 -28.16 5.64
CA VAL A 196 3.41 -29.04 4.48
C VAL A 196 4.05 -28.27 3.33
N LEU A 197 3.55 -27.05 3.08
CA LEU A 197 4.04 -26.20 2.00
C LEU A 197 5.46 -25.70 2.28
N LYS A 198 5.76 -25.30 3.52
CA LYS A 198 7.10 -24.97 4.00
C LYS A 198 8.08 -26.10 3.71
N ARG A 199 7.77 -27.33 4.16
CA ARG A 199 8.64 -28.50 3.93
C ARG A 199 8.84 -28.82 2.46
N THR A 200 7.83 -28.63 1.64
CA THR A 200 7.87 -28.97 0.22
C THR A 200 8.60 -27.92 -0.62
N ALA A 201 8.25 -26.65 -0.43
CA ALA A 201 8.78 -25.52 -1.19
C ALA A 201 10.24 -25.23 -0.85
N PHE A 202 10.63 -25.36 0.41
CA PHE A 202 11.99 -25.05 0.88
C PHE A 202 12.94 -26.25 0.91
N ARG A 203 12.49 -27.47 0.56
CA ARG A 203 13.28 -28.71 0.65
C ARG A 203 14.67 -28.65 0.01
N LYS A 204 14.83 -27.87 -1.07
CA LYS A 204 16.09 -27.72 -1.83
C LYS A 204 16.72 -26.33 -1.69
N ALA A 205 16.16 -25.48 -0.84
CA ALA A 205 16.54 -24.08 -0.71
C ALA A 205 17.56 -23.92 0.44
N GLU A 206 18.79 -24.34 0.22
CA GLU A 206 19.86 -24.24 1.23
C GLU A 206 20.76 -23.01 1.04
N LYS A 207 20.73 -22.40 -0.15
CA LYS A 207 21.54 -21.23 -0.52
C LYS A 207 20.69 -19.97 -0.53
N ALA A 208 21.31 -18.82 -0.31
CA ALA A 208 20.61 -17.53 -0.23
C ALA A 208 19.71 -17.19 -1.44
N PHE A 209 20.17 -17.47 -2.67
CA PHE A 209 19.38 -17.20 -3.88
C PHE A 209 18.14 -18.12 -3.99
N PRO A 210 18.27 -19.46 -3.94
CA PRO A 210 17.12 -20.35 -3.86
C PRO A 210 16.13 -20.01 -2.75
N LEU A 211 16.61 -19.67 -1.54
CA LEU A 211 15.77 -19.23 -0.42
C LEU A 211 14.95 -17.98 -0.75
N THR A 212 15.63 -16.98 -1.32
CA THR A 212 15.00 -15.72 -1.72
C THR A 212 13.97 -15.95 -2.83
N LEU A 213 14.32 -16.76 -3.83
CA LEU A 213 13.43 -17.07 -4.95
C LEU A 213 12.20 -17.86 -4.50
N THR A 214 12.38 -18.91 -3.69
CA THR A 214 11.27 -19.70 -3.14
C THR A 214 10.35 -18.83 -2.29
N THR A 215 10.90 -17.96 -1.44
CA THR A 215 10.10 -17.07 -0.59
C THR A 215 9.34 -16.04 -1.40
N MET A 216 9.98 -15.41 -2.39
CA MET A 216 9.33 -14.47 -3.30
C MET A 216 8.22 -15.14 -4.09
N GLY A 217 8.49 -16.32 -4.67
CA GLY A 217 7.51 -17.07 -5.44
C GLY A 217 6.33 -17.53 -4.60
N PHE A 218 6.59 -18.05 -3.40
CA PHE A 218 5.55 -18.45 -2.45
C PHE A 218 4.69 -17.25 -2.04
N GLY A 219 5.30 -16.14 -1.61
CA GLY A 219 4.57 -14.94 -1.19
C GLY A 219 3.76 -14.33 -2.32
N THR A 220 4.28 -14.34 -3.56
CA THR A 220 3.54 -13.85 -4.73
C THR A 220 2.34 -14.74 -5.01
N ILE A 221 2.50 -16.08 -5.06
CA ILE A 221 1.37 -16.99 -5.31
C ILE A 221 0.32 -16.87 -4.20
N PHE A 222 0.77 -16.83 -2.94
CA PHE A 222 -0.11 -16.68 -1.80
C PHE A 222 -0.86 -15.33 -1.84
N GLY A 223 -0.19 -14.25 -2.20
CA GLY A 223 -0.79 -12.94 -2.38
C GLY A 223 -1.77 -12.88 -3.56
N LEU A 224 -1.49 -13.58 -4.66
CA LEU A 224 -2.42 -13.65 -5.80
C LEU A 224 -3.72 -14.38 -5.46
N VAL A 225 -3.65 -15.37 -4.55
CA VAL A 225 -4.81 -16.13 -4.09
C VAL A 225 -5.58 -15.38 -3.00
N THR A 226 -4.87 -14.80 -2.02
CA THR A 226 -5.50 -14.08 -0.91
C THR A 226 -5.92 -12.67 -1.26
N CYS A 227 -5.34 -12.04 -2.28
CA CYS A 227 -5.65 -10.67 -2.70
C CYS A 227 -5.49 -9.61 -1.59
N GLU A 228 -4.73 -9.95 -0.55
CA GLU A 228 -4.57 -9.16 0.67
C GLU A 228 -3.07 -9.07 1.00
N PRO A 229 -2.46 -7.87 0.94
CA PRO A 229 -1.01 -7.73 1.06
C PRO A 229 -0.49 -7.84 2.51
N TYR A 230 -1.25 -7.44 3.54
CA TYR A 230 -0.82 -7.47 4.94
C TYR A 230 -0.66 -8.91 5.46
N VAL A 231 -1.67 -9.73 5.25
CA VAL A 231 -1.71 -11.17 5.53
C VAL A 231 -0.63 -11.88 4.76
N THR A 232 -0.42 -11.51 3.48
CA THR A 232 0.65 -12.09 2.67
C THR A 232 2.02 -11.81 3.28
N VAL A 233 2.29 -10.59 3.76
CA VAL A 233 3.55 -10.26 4.44
C VAL A 233 3.73 -11.10 5.71
N ILE A 234 2.69 -11.21 6.54
CA ILE A 234 2.74 -11.94 7.81
C ILE A 234 3.06 -13.42 7.56
N VAL A 235 2.24 -14.09 6.75
CA VAL A 235 2.34 -15.54 6.49
C VAL A 235 3.64 -15.88 5.77
N THR A 236 4.01 -15.10 4.75
CA THR A 236 5.27 -15.32 4.01
C THR A 236 6.48 -15.13 4.91
N SER A 237 6.45 -14.13 5.79
CA SER A 237 7.56 -13.88 6.71
C SER A 237 7.73 -15.00 7.73
N ASP A 238 6.63 -15.53 8.25
CA ASP A 238 6.65 -16.59 9.25
C ASP A 238 7.15 -17.92 8.65
N ILE A 239 6.57 -18.34 7.53
CA ILE A 239 6.91 -19.60 6.85
C ILE A 239 8.37 -19.65 6.42
N ALA A 240 8.91 -18.54 5.90
CA ALA A 240 10.29 -18.47 5.44
C ALA A 240 11.30 -18.34 6.59
N ARG A 241 10.87 -17.99 7.82
CA ARG A 241 11.78 -17.75 8.95
C ARG A 241 12.58 -18.98 9.34
N GLY A 242 11.92 -20.14 9.43
CA GLY A 242 12.56 -21.41 9.76
C GLY A 242 13.65 -21.80 8.74
N PRO A 243 13.30 -21.93 7.45
CA PRO A 243 14.26 -22.29 6.40
C PRO A 243 15.48 -21.36 6.30
N PHE A 244 15.31 -20.05 6.46
CA PHE A 244 16.44 -19.11 6.47
C PHE A 244 17.37 -19.33 7.66
N LYS A 245 16.82 -19.60 8.85
CA LYS A 245 17.62 -19.89 10.05
C LYS A 245 18.37 -21.21 9.93
N GLU A 246 17.71 -22.26 9.44
CA GLU A 246 18.31 -23.57 9.21
C GLU A 246 19.48 -23.49 8.21
N ALA A 247 19.36 -22.64 7.20
CA ALA A 247 20.43 -22.35 6.24
C ALA A 247 21.49 -21.34 6.75
N GLY A 248 21.36 -20.83 7.97
CA GLY A 248 22.35 -19.94 8.60
C GLY A 248 22.31 -18.48 8.13
N TYR A 249 21.18 -17.99 7.62
CA TYR A 249 20.99 -16.62 7.15
C TYR A 249 20.14 -15.77 8.10
N ASP A 250 20.45 -14.48 8.19
CA ASP A 250 19.71 -13.51 9.02
C ASP A 250 18.27 -13.34 8.49
N PRO A 251 17.23 -13.61 9.30
CA PRO A 251 15.84 -13.55 8.88
C PRO A 251 15.37 -12.12 8.54
N LYS A 252 16.14 -11.07 8.85
CA LYS A 252 15.76 -9.68 8.52
C LYS A 252 15.55 -9.45 7.02
N LYS A 253 16.22 -10.21 6.16
CA LYS A 253 16.01 -10.10 4.71
C LYS A 253 14.60 -10.55 4.30
N ILE A 254 13.98 -11.43 5.07
CA ILE A 254 12.66 -12.00 4.77
C ILE A 254 11.59 -10.90 4.75
N SER A 255 11.61 -9.92 5.65
CA SER A 255 10.62 -8.84 5.63
C SER A 255 10.64 -8.05 4.32
N ILE A 256 11.80 -7.92 3.68
CA ILE A 256 11.92 -7.24 2.39
C ILE A 256 11.36 -8.10 1.26
N ILE A 257 11.66 -9.40 1.29
CA ILE A 257 11.20 -10.36 0.29
C ILE A 257 9.68 -10.51 0.36
N ALA A 258 9.15 -10.71 1.58
CA ALA A 258 7.72 -10.83 1.85
C ALA A 258 6.98 -9.55 1.42
N ASN A 259 7.49 -8.37 1.80
CA ASN A 259 6.93 -7.09 1.39
C ASN A 259 6.88 -6.95 -0.14
N ALA A 260 7.98 -7.22 -0.83
CA ALA A 260 8.02 -7.11 -2.28
C ALA A 260 7.06 -8.08 -2.97
N SER A 261 6.95 -9.32 -2.47
CA SER A 261 6.02 -10.32 -3.01
C SER A 261 4.56 -9.93 -2.81
N ALA A 262 4.21 -9.40 -1.63
CA ALA A 262 2.88 -8.93 -1.31
C ALA A 262 2.48 -7.71 -2.15
N ASN A 263 3.42 -6.78 -2.37
CA ASN A 263 3.16 -5.62 -3.22
C ASN A 263 3.02 -6.00 -4.69
N PHE A 264 3.86 -6.91 -5.18
CA PHE A 264 3.72 -7.43 -6.53
C PHE A 264 2.32 -8.02 -6.74
N ALA A 265 1.88 -8.91 -5.85
CA ALA A 265 0.57 -9.53 -5.96
C ALA A 265 -0.57 -8.52 -5.75
N GLY A 266 -0.48 -7.68 -4.72
CA GLY A 266 -1.54 -6.76 -4.32
C GLY A 266 -1.79 -5.61 -5.30
N TYR A 267 -0.73 -5.05 -5.90
CA TYR A 267 -0.85 -3.91 -6.82
C TYR A 267 -0.92 -4.32 -8.29
N LEU A 268 -0.59 -5.57 -8.66
CA LEU A 268 -0.59 -5.99 -10.07
C LEU A 268 -1.63 -7.05 -10.40
N ALA A 269 -2.25 -7.72 -9.43
CA ALA A 269 -3.36 -8.62 -9.73
C ALA A 269 -4.61 -7.80 -10.05
N PRO A 270 -5.21 -7.94 -11.25
CA PRO A 270 -6.36 -7.13 -11.64
C PRO A 270 -7.62 -7.45 -10.80
N TRP A 271 -7.65 -8.59 -10.12
CA TRP A 271 -8.69 -9.00 -9.18
C TRP A 271 -8.34 -8.69 -7.72
N SER A 272 -7.17 -8.10 -7.43
CA SER A 272 -6.84 -7.67 -6.07
C SER A 272 -7.65 -6.44 -5.68
N PHE A 273 -8.14 -6.43 -4.44
CA PHE A 273 -8.89 -5.30 -3.90
C PHE A 273 -8.11 -3.99 -4.01
N LEU A 274 -6.82 -4.01 -3.66
CA LEU A 274 -5.98 -2.80 -3.69
C LEU A 274 -5.82 -2.25 -5.10
N ALA A 275 -5.64 -3.13 -6.09
CA ALA A 275 -5.53 -2.74 -7.49
C ALA A 275 -6.84 -2.14 -8.02
N LEU A 276 -7.98 -2.76 -7.69
CA LEU A 276 -9.31 -2.27 -8.04
C LEU A 276 -9.59 -0.90 -7.43
N TYR A 277 -9.32 -0.74 -6.14
CA TYR A 277 -9.53 0.53 -5.42
C TYR A 277 -8.67 1.66 -5.97
N LEU A 278 -7.38 1.40 -6.21
CA LEU A 278 -6.49 2.42 -6.76
C LEU A 278 -6.88 2.80 -8.18
N ALA A 279 -7.22 1.83 -9.03
CA ALA A 279 -7.69 2.08 -10.38
C ALA A 279 -8.98 2.91 -10.40
N SER A 280 -9.97 2.54 -9.58
CA SER A 280 -11.24 3.27 -9.48
C SER A 280 -11.04 4.70 -8.97
N SER A 281 -10.11 4.88 -8.02
CA SER A 281 -9.77 6.22 -7.50
C SER A 281 -9.11 7.13 -8.54
N LEU A 282 -8.58 6.57 -9.64
CA LEU A 282 -7.91 7.29 -10.72
C LEU A 282 -8.74 7.30 -12.02
N GLY A 283 -9.95 6.72 -12.00
CA GLY A 283 -10.85 6.67 -13.15
C GLY A 283 -10.37 5.73 -14.27
N VAL A 284 -9.54 4.73 -13.95
CA VAL A 284 -9.00 3.76 -14.90
C VAL A 284 -9.36 2.33 -14.47
N THR A 285 -9.19 1.36 -15.37
CA THR A 285 -9.27 -0.06 -14.99
C THR A 285 -7.89 -0.57 -14.56
N PRO A 286 -7.79 -1.64 -13.76
CA PRO A 286 -6.49 -2.18 -13.37
C PRO A 286 -5.58 -2.52 -14.56
N LEU A 287 -6.16 -3.10 -15.62
CA LEU A 287 -5.42 -3.48 -16.83
C LEU A 287 -4.79 -2.29 -17.56
N ASP A 288 -5.32 -1.08 -17.37
CA ASP A 288 -4.78 0.13 -18.00
C ASP A 288 -3.47 0.58 -17.36
N TYR A 289 -3.33 0.44 -16.03
CA TYR A 289 -2.15 0.93 -15.31
C TYR A 289 -1.10 -0.15 -15.05
N ILE A 290 -1.51 -1.42 -14.88
CA ILE A 290 -0.64 -2.55 -14.54
C ILE A 290 0.61 -2.61 -15.44
N PRO A 291 0.52 -2.54 -16.78
CA PRO A 291 1.69 -2.62 -17.66
C PRO A 291 2.72 -1.51 -17.42
N TYR A 292 2.26 -0.35 -16.93
CA TYR A 292 3.10 0.82 -16.69
C TYR A 292 3.61 0.91 -15.25
N ALA A 293 3.19 0.01 -14.35
CA ALA A 293 3.50 0.05 -12.93
C ALA A 293 4.91 -0.52 -12.63
N THR A 294 5.92 0.00 -13.33
CA THR A 294 7.31 -0.52 -13.40
C THR A 294 7.95 -0.72 -12.03
N PHE A 295 7.63 0.11 -11.06
CA PHE A 295 8.19 0.03 -9.70
C PHE A 295 7.93 -1.33 -9.04
N PHE A 296 6.71 -1.86 -9.15
CA PHE A 296 6.35 -3.14 -8.53
C PHE A 296 6.99 -4.33 -9.22
N TYR A 297 7.37 -4.21 -10.50
CA TYR A 297 8.16 -5.22 -11.20
C TYR A 297 9.65 -5.12 -10.84
N LEU A 298 10.21 -3.91 -10.77
CA LEU A 298 11.63 -3.69 -10.55
C LEU A 298 12.08 -4.09 -9.15
N VAL A 299 11.29 -3.79 -8.11
CA VAL A 299 11.64 -4.13 -6.73
C VAL A 299 11.94 -5.63 -6.52
N PRO A 300 11.06 -6.58 -6.88
CA PRO A 300 11.35 -8.00 -6.74
C PRO A 300 12.50 -8.47 -7.65
N ILE A 301 12.63 -7.93 -8.85
CA ILE A 301 13.75 -8.23 -9.76
C ILE A 301 15.09 -7.83 -9.11
N LEU A 302 15.18 -6.62 -8.55
CA LEU A 302 16.39 -6.14 -7.89
C LEU A 302 16.73 -6.97 -6.65
N ILE A 303 15.73 -7.39 -5.86
CA ILE A 303 15.94 -8.29 -4.71
C ILE A 303 16.56 -9.62 -5.14
N LEU A 304 16.07 -10.20 -6.24
CA LEU A 304 16.60 -11.45 -6.80
C LEU A 304 18.03 -11.27 -7.32
N ILE A 305 18.30 -10.22 -8.10
CA ILE A 305 19.63 -9.91 -8.64
C ILE A 305 20.64 -9.70 -7.50
N PHE A 306 20.28 -8.90 -6.50
CA PHE A 306 21.17 -8.61 -5.37
C PHE A 306 21.40 -9.86 -4.52
N SER A 307 20.39 -10.72 -4.39
CA SER A 307 20.57 -12.02 -3.74
C SER A 307 21.52 -12.94 -4.50
N LEU A 308 21.53 -12.88 -5.84
CA LEU A 308 22.46 -13.64 -6.68
C LEU A 308 23.89 -13.14 -6.57
N ILE A 309 24.08 -11.81 -6.47
CA ILE A 309 25.40 -11.16 -6.28
C ILE A 309 25.92 -11.32 -4.83
N GLY A 310 25.06 -11.75 -3.90
CA GLY A 310 25.43 -11.93 -2.49
C GLY A 310 25.14 -10.72 -1.60
N PHE A 311 24.60 -9.64 -2.15
CA PHE A 311 24.24 -8.44 -1.40
C PHE A 311 23.01 -8.67 -0.51
N GLY A 312 23.12 -8.22 0.75
CA GLY A 312 22.06 -8.36 1.76
C GLY A 312 21.92 -9.76 2.38
N ASN A 313 22.74 -10.75 1.98
CA ASN A 313 22.71 -12.11 2.52
C ASN A 313 23.59 -12.25 3.77
N LYS A 314 23.24 -11.53 4.84
CA LYS A 314 23.97 -11.64 6.11
C LYS A 314 23.80 -13.04 6.68
N LYS A 315 24.90 -13.66 7.11
CA LYS A 315 24.87 -14.93 7.84
C LYS A 315 24.57 -14.67 9.32
N LEU A 316 23.88 -15.61 9.96
CA LEU A 316 23.69 -15.59 11.40
C LEU A 316 25.04 -15.70 12.11
N VAL A 317 25.32 -14.80 13.04
CA VAL A 317 26.48 -14.92 13.91
C VAL A 317 26.14 -15.95 14.99
N ALA A 318 27.06 -16.88 15.28
CA ALA A 318 26.84 -18.04 16.16
C ALA A 318 26.27 -17.73 17.57
N LYS A 319 26.34 -16.47 18.02
CA LYS A 319 25.84 -15.98 19.31
C LYS A 319 24.31 -15.72 19.32
N ASP A 320 23.72 -15.41 18.18
CA ASP A 320 22.27 -15.11 18.06
C ASP A 320 21.43 -16.39 17.88
N ALA A 321 22.04 -17.45 17.33
CA ALA A 321 21.40 -18.76 17.15
C ALA A 321 21.02 -19.43 18.49
N ALA A 322 21.84 -19.25 19.54
CA ALA A 322 21.60 -19.81 20.87
C ALA A 322 20.55 -19.02 21.69
N THR A 323 20.43 -17.72 21.44
CA THR A 323 19.57 -16.82 22.22
C THR A 323 18.12 -16.82 21.73
N GLU A 324 17.88 -17.02 20.43
CA GLU A 324 16.49 -17.17 19.94
C GLU A 324 15.94 -18.59 20.06
N ALA A 325 16.78 -19.63 20.05
CA ALA A 325 16.35 -21.02 20.26
C ALA A 325 15.75 -21.26 21.66
N THR A 326 16.20 -20.51 22.66
CA THR A 326 15.64 -20.54 24.02
C THR A 326 14.32 -19.75 24.14
N SER A 327 14.08 -18.76 23.28
CA SER A 327 12.83 -17.98 23.27
C SER A 327 11.66 -18.64 22.53
N GLY A 328 11.93 -19.61 21.64
CA GLY A 328 10.91 -20.35 20.88
C GLY A 328 10.29 -21.54 21.61
N VAL A 329 10.77 -21.85 22.82
CA VAL A 329 10.24 -22.93 23.68
C VAL A 329 9.26 -22.38 24.74
N SER A 330 9.09 -21.06 24.80
CA SER A 330 8.21 -20.40 25.79
C SER A 330 7.26 -19.38 25.15
N GLN A 331 6.43 -19.79 24.19
CA GLN A 331 5.10 -19.19 23.93
C GLN A 331 4.18 -20.25 23.34
#